data_AF-A0A7S1M460-F1
#
_entry.id   AF-A0A7S1M460-F1
#
_cell.length_a   1.000
_cell.length_b   1.000
_cell.length_c   1.000
_cell.angle_alpha   90.00
_cell.angle_beta   90.00
_cell.angle_gamma   90.00
#
_symmetry.space_group_name_H-M   'P 1'
#
loop_
_entity.id
_entity.type
_entity.pdbx_description
1 polymer ?
#
loop_
_entity_poly.entity_id
_entity_poly.type
_entity_poly.pdbx_seq_one_letter_code
_entity_poly.pdbx_strand_id
1 'polypeptide(L)'
;EDKDLVERFKVKKFPTIIMQRGAKAEVKETYTGEMKFIALKDWVGIFSESGMGDKVAGGAAGKEESIEEAKPWLVQEVPELTAKSQADICFKGEGLCVIYLKDGEISAAETDMLTGLSKKFTSQLSDRGAKMKWMWMNLQVETAFKALFEPSELPSAVVFNPHKRLRFAKLDHGEDGEVKGNEKSISDLLDKVLGGDARFKMVPGQKLPGWAKREAAGKKAEL
;
A
#
# COMPACT_ATOMS: atom_id res chain seq x y z
N GLU A 1 1.04 29.71 24.51
CA GLU A 1 1.59 30.12 23.20
C GLU A 1 3.00 30.60 23.39
N ASP A 2 3.93 30.06 22.62
CA ASP A 2 5.35 30.41 22.71
C ASP A 2 5.60 31.67 21.87
N LYS A 3 5.49 32.84 22.51
CA LYS A 3 5.44 34.15 21.84
C LYS A 3 6.70 34.43 21.01
N ASP A 4 7.85 33.95 21.48
CA ASP A 4 9.14 34.11 20.82
C ASP A 4 9.17 33.38 19.46
N LEU A 5 8.50 32.21 19.35
CA LEU A 5 8.38 31.48 18.09
C LEU A 5 7.45 32.19 17.10
N VAL A 6 6.31 32.70 17.56
CA VAL A 6 5.34 33.41 16.72
C VAL A 6 5.97 34.64 16.08
N GLU A 7 6.75 35.40 16.85
CA GLU A 7 7.47 36.58 16.36
C GLU A 7 8.63 36.18 15.43
N ARG A 8 9.44 35.18 15.80
CA ARG A 8 10.57 34.68 14.99
C ARG A 8 10.14 34.16 13.62
N PHE A 9 8.98 33.52 13.53
CA PHE A 9 8.42 33.00 12.28
C PHE A 9 7.39 33.93 11.62
N LYS A 10 7.16 35.12 12.20
CA LYS A 10 6.21 36.14 11.69
C LYS A 10 4.81 35.57 11.42
N VAL A 11 4.34 34.66 12.27
CA VAL A 11 3.03 34.02 12.13
C VAL A 11 1.95 35.03 12.51
N LYS A 12 1.09 35.40 11.56
CA LYS A 12 0.03 36.41 11.76
C LYS A 12 -1.37 35.82 11.94
N LYS A 13 -1.57 34.56 11.55
CA LYS A 13 -2.86 33.86 11.56
C LYS A 13 -2.66 32.42 12.01
N PHE A 14 -3.64 31.87 12.72
CA PHE A 14 -3.62 30.46 13.12
C PHE A 14 -4.84 29.73 12.53
N PRO A 15 -4.70 28.46 12.15
CA PRO A 15 -3.45 27.69 12.11
C PRO A 15 -2.56 28.08 10.91
N THR A 16 -1.23 28.04 11.09
CA THR A 16 -0.23 28.24 10.02
C THR A 16 0.78 27.10 10.06
N ILE A 17 1.13 26.55 8.89
CA ILE A 17 2.11 25.48 8.75
C ILE A 17 3.31 26.00 7.94
N ILE A 18 4.52 25.80 8.46
CA ILE A 18 5.77 26.26 7.85
C ILE A 18 6.73 25.07 7.77
N MET A 19 7.32 24.87 6.59
CA MET A 19 8.38 23.88 6.34
C MET A 19 9.72 24.61 6.33
N GLN A 20 10.70 24.06 7.06
CA GLN A 20 12.05 24.61 7.12
C GLN A 20 13.06 23.53 6.74
N ARG A 21 13.91 23.80 5.74
CA ARG A 21 14.90 22.85 5.21
C ARG A 21 16.26 23.52 4.90
N GLY A 22 17.31 22.71 4.75
CA GLY A 22 18.70 23.14 4.54
C GLY A 22 19.57 23.12 5.81
N ALA A 23 20.90 23.13 5.65
CA ALA A 23 21.84 22.92 6.76
C ALA A 23 21.80 24.02 7.83
N LYS A 24 21.29 25.21 7.46
CA LYS A 24 21.01 26.32 8.39
C LYS A 24 19.56 26.76 8.35
N ALA A 25 18.68 25.86 7.89
CA ALA A 25 17.25 26.11 7.91
C ALA A 25 16.90 27.36 7.05
N GLU A 26 17.64 27.53 5.95
CA GLU A 26 17.66 28.70 5.06
C GLU A 26 16.47 28.75 4.12
N VAL A 27 15.89 27.60 3.78
CA VAL A 27 14.69 27.53 2.94
C VAL A 27 13.47 27.42 3.84
N LYS A 28 12.56 28.39 3.70
CA LYS A 28 11.31 28.48 4.45
C LYS A 28 10.15 28.61 3.48
N GLU A 29 9.21 27.68 3.56
CA GLU A 29 8.00 27.69 2.75
C GLU A 29 6.79 27.59 3.67
N THR A 30 5.78 28.42 3.42
CA THR A 30 4.55 28.45 4.20
C THR A 30 3.45 27.75 3.41
N TYR A 31 2.78 26.80 4.05
CA TYR A 31 1.66 26.11 3.43
C TYR A 31 0.45 27.03 3.34
N THR A 32 -0.12 27.13 2.15
CA THR A 32 -1.32 27.95 1.85
C THR A 32 -2.52 27.12 1.41
N GLY A 33 -2.38 25.78 1.37
CA GLY A 33 -3.45 24.88 0.94
C GLY A 33 -4.47 24.53 2.03
N GLU A 34 -5.33 23.57 1.72
CA GLU A 34 -6.38 23.14 2.64
C GLU A 34 -5.83 22.46 3.89
N MET A 35 -6.39 22.77 5.06
CA MET A 35 -5.99 22.18 6.34
C MET A 35 -6.59 20.76 6.52
N LYS A 36 -6.29 19.87 5.59
CA LYS A 36 -6.67 18.45 5.59
C LYS A 36 -5.40 17.59 5.55
N PHE A 37 -5.47 16.42 6.19
CA PHE A 37 -4.34 15.50 6.30
C PHE A 37 -3.69 15.17 4.94
N ILE A 38 -4.52 14.93 3.90
CA ILE A 38 -4.06 14.59 2.56
C ILE A 38 -3.26 15.74 1.95
N ALA A 39 -3.83 16.95 1.94
CA ALA A 39 -3.21 18.11 1.32
C ALA A 39 -1.90 18.54 2.03
N LEU A 40 -1.79 18.26 3.33
CA LEU A 40 -0.55 18.44 4.08
C LEU A 40 0.49 17.35 3.78
N LYS A 41 0.06 16.09 3.70
CA LYS A 41 0.94 14.97 3.35
C LYS A 41 1.53 15.16 1.96
N ASP A 42 0.72 15.57 0.99
CA ASP A 42 1.15 15.78 -0.39
C ASP A 42 2.18 16.93 -0.48
N TRP A 43 1.89 18.04 0.21
CA TRP A 43 2.83 19.16 0.28
C TRP A 43 4.17 18.76 0.93
N VAL A 44 4.14 18.01 2.03
CA VAL A 44 5.37 17.50 2.67
C VAL A 44 6.10 16.49 1.77
N GLY A 45 5.36 15.67 1.02
CA GLY A 45 5.87 14.65 0.10
C GLY A 45 6.73 15.22 -1.03
N ILE A 46 6.36 16.39 -1.57
CA ILE A 46 7.14 17.10 -2.60
C ILE A 46 8.59 17.34 -2.15
N PHE A 47 8.78 17.68 -0.87
CA PHE A 47 10.11 17.96 -0.32
C PHE A 47 10.86 16.71 0.14
N SER A 48 10.17 15.61 0.43
CA SER A 48 10.81 14.36 0.89
C SER A 48 11.23 13.44 -0.26
N GLU A 49 10.54 13.50 -1.40
CA GLU A 49 10.83 12.67 -2.58
C GLU A 49 11.79 13.34 -3.58
N SER A 50 11.95 14.66 -3.51
CA SER A 50 12.91 15.38 -4.35
C SER A 50 14.30 15.44 -3.70
N GLY A 51 15.10 14.39 -3.91
CA GLY A 51 16.57 14.48 -3.85
C GLY A 51 17.19 15.45 -4.88
N MET A 52 16.42 16.45 -5.35
CA MET A 52 16.75 17.47 -6.34
C MET A 52 16.41 18.86 -5.79
N GLY A 53 16.84 19.14 -4.56
CA GLY A 53 16.52 20.36 -3.80
C GLY A 53 17.00 21.69 -4.39
N ASP A 54 17.44 21.75 -5.65
CA ASP A 54 18.07 22.93 -6.26
C ASP A 54 17.51 23.35 -7.63
N LYS A 55 16.47 22.69 -8.16
CA LYS A 55 15.94 23.02 -9.50
C LYS A 55 14.42 23.02 -9.64
N VAL A 56 13.70 23.65 -8.72
CA VAL A 56 12.31 24.07 -8.99
C VAL A 56 12.20 25.57 -8.79
N ALA A 57 12.97 26.32 -9.58
CA ALA A 57 12.65 27.70 -9.91
C ALA A 57 12.28 27.73 -11.40
N GLY A 58 10.98 27.81 -11.68
CA GLY A 58 10.46 28.17 -13.00
C GLY A 58 9.83 27.03 -13.80
N GLY A 59 8.51 27.09 -13.91
CA GLY A 59 7.79 26.69 -15.12
C GLY A 59 7.25 25.27 -15.15
N ALA A 60 5.96 25.12 -14.84
CA ALA A 60 4.95 24.69 -15.82
C ALA A 60 3.60 24.54 -15.10
N ALA A 61 2.64 25.39 -15.46
CA ALA A 61 1.23 25.11 -15.27
C ALA A 61 0.84 23.97 -16.24
N GLY A 62 1.20 22.73 -15.89
CA GLY A 62 0.55 21.54 -16.40
C GLY A 62 -0.65 21.25 -15.53
N LYS A 63 -1.76 20.77 -16.10
CA LYS A 63 -2.87 20.20 -15.32
C LYS A 63 -2.28 19.23 -14.29
N GLU A 64 -2.37 19.57 -13.01
CA GLU A 64 -2.02 18.67 -11.92
C GLU A 64 -3.02 17.51 -11.98
N GLU A 65 -2.61 16.39 -12.56
CA GLU A 65 -3.29 15.12 -12.33
C GLU A 65 -3.15 14.83 -10.82
N SER A 66 -4.27 14.70 -10.14
CA SER A 66 -4.27 14.42 -8.70
C SER A 66 -3.58 13.07 -8.44
N ILE A 67 -2.99 12.87 -7.25
CA ILE A 67 -2.37 11.58 -6.88
C ILE A 67 -3.40 10.44 -6.96
N GLU A 68 -4.68 10.74 -6.74
CA GLU A 68 -5.80 9.82 -6.91
C GLU A 68 -5.95 9.37 -8.37
N GLU A 69 -5.76 10.26 -9.33
CA GLU A 69 -5.78 9.94 -10.76
C GLU A 69 -4.49 9.24 -11.23
N ALA A 70 -3.33 9.66 -10.72
CA ALA A 70 -2.04 9.11 -11.12
C ALA A 70 -1.76 7.72 -10.49
N LYS A 71 -2.18 7.52 -9.24
CA LYS A 71 -1.93 6.31 -8.43
C LYS A 71 -3.14 5.97 -7.55
N PRO A 72 -4.27 5.56 -8.15
CA PRO A 72 -5.52 5.29 -7.42
C PRO A 72 -5.38 4.22 -6.33
N TRP A 73 -4.39 3.32 -6.42
CA TRP A 73 -4.13 2.29 -5.42
C TRP A 73 -3.63 2.83 -4.07
N LEU A 74 -3.15 4.08 -3.99
CA LEU A 74 -2.64 4.65 -2.74
C LEU A 74 -3.74 5.13 -1.78
N VAL A 75 -4.97 5.31 -2.27
CA VAL A 75 -6.12 5.75 -1.47
C VAL A 75 -7.13 4.64 -1.20
N GLN A 76 -6.97 3.48 -1.83
CA GLN A 76 -7.81 2.30 -1.59
C GLN A 76 -7.38 1.61 -0.29
N GLU A 77 -8.33 1.17 0.52
CA GLU A 77 -8.04 0.37 1.73
C GLU A 77 -7.49 -1.02 1.37
N VAL A 78 -7.99 -1.60 0.28
CA VAL A 78 -7.59 -2.92 -0.23
C VAL A 78 -7.32 -2.82 -1.75
N PRO A 79 -6.17 -2.27 -2.17
CA PRO A 79 -5.85 -2.10 -3.57
C PRO A 79 -5.58 -3.41 -4.31
N GLU A 80 -5.78 -3.40 -5.63
CA GLU A 80 -5.35 -4.51 -6.48
C GLU A 80 -3.82 -4.50 -6.63
N LEU A 81 -3.21 -5.68 -6.52
CA LEU A 81 -1.80 -5.93 -6.72
C LEU A 81 -1.49 -6.24 -8.18
N THR A 82 -0.85 -5.28 -8.86
CA THR A 82 -0.56 -5.30 -10.30
C THR A 82 0.87 -4.83 -10.57
N ALA A 83 1.33 -4.93 -11.82
CA ALA A 83 2.61 -4.37 -12.25
C ALA A 83 2.83 -2.90 -11.83
N LYS A 84 1.76 -2.09 -11.82
CA LYS A 84 1.81 -0.66 -11.50
C LYS A 84 1.82 -0.39 -9.99
N SER A 85 1.04 -1.14 -9.22
CA SER A 85 0.86 -0.90 -7.77
C SER A 85 1.86 -1.66 -6.91
N GLN A 86 2.44 -2.76 -7.41
CA GLN A 86 3.19 -3.73 -6.60
C GLN A 86 4.33 -3.15 -5.77
N ALA A 87 5.06 -2.18 -6.32
CA ALA A 87 6.15 -1.56 -5.62
C ALA A 87 5.60 -0.78 -4.43
N ASP A 88 4.61 0.06 -4.68
CA ASP A 88 4.05 0.96 -3.68
C ASP A 88 3.34 0.20 -2.54
N ILE A 89 2.59 -0.87 -2.86
CA ILE A 89 1.68 -1.50 -1.88
C ILE A 89 2.25 -2.77 -1.22
N CYS A 90 3.25 -3.43 -1.81
CA CYS A 90 3.81 -4.66 -1.22
C CYS A 90 5.33 -4.71 -1.20
N PHE A 91 5.97 -4.77 -2.37
CA PHE A 91 7.36 -5.23 -2.48
C PHE A 91 8.41 -4.15 -2.22
N LYS A 92 8.02 -2.87 -2.05
CA LYS A 92 8.90 -1.81 -1.55
C LYS A 92 8.61 -1.55 -0.06
N GLY A 93 9.66 -1.66 0.76
CA GLY A 93 9.63 -1.36 2.18
C GLY A 93 9.47 -2.57 3.09
N GLU A 94 9.11 -2.30 4.34
CA GLU A 94 8.99 -3.30 5.41
C GLU A 94 7.51 -3.67 5.66
N GLY A 95 7.30 -4.83 6.28
CA GLY A 95 5.97 -5.36 6.60
C GLY A 95 5.61 -6.63 5.82
N LEU A 96 4.51 -7.24 6.23
CA LEU A 96 3.92 -8.41 5.57
C LEU A 96 2.78 -7.95 4.66
N CYS A 97 2.68 -8.54 3.47
CA CYS A 97 1.56 -8.31 2.56
C CYS A 97 0.54 -9.43 2.73
N VAL A 98 -0.67 -9.10 3.16
CA VAL A 98 -1.82 -9.99 3.11
C VAL A 98 -2.46 -9.83 1.74
N ILE A 99 -2.35 -10.86 0.91
CA ILE A 99 -2.81 -10.85 -0.49
C ILE A 99 -3.99 -11.81 -0.59
N TYR A 100 -5.18 -11.26 -0.80
CA TYR A 100 -6.36 -12.04 -1.14
C TYR A 100 -6.29 -12.52 -2.58
N LEU A 101 -6.53 -13.80 -2.80
CA LEU A 101 -6.42 -14.45 -4.10
C LEU A 101 -7.81 -14.81 -4.60
N LYS A 102 -8.19 -14.30 -5.77
CA LYS A 102 -9.42 -14.73 -6.43
C LYS A 102 -9.26 -14.76 -7.94
N ASP A 103 -10.23 -15.42 -8.57
CA ASP A 103 -10.45 -15.31 -10.00
C ASP A 103 -11.54 -14.23 -10.24
N GLY A 104 -11.25 -13.25 -11.09
CA GLY A 104 -12.16 -12.13 -11.38
C GLY A 104 -12.02 -10.92 -10.44
N GLU A 105 -12.92 -9.93 -10.59
CA GLU A 105 -12.92 -8.72 -9.77
C GLU A 105 -13.39 -8.96 -8.35
N ILE A 106 -12.80 -8.26 -7.38
CA ILE A 106 -13.23 -8.32 -5.98
C ILE A 106 -14.62 -7.67 -5.81
N SER A 107 -15.48 -8.33 -5.04
CA SER A 107 -16.80 -7.82 -4.70
C SER A 107 -16.74 -6.84 -3.51
N ALA A 108 -17.82 -6.06 -3.33
CA ALA A 108 -17.96 -5.19 -2.17
C ALA A 108 -17.89 -5.98 -0.85
N ALA A 109 -18.54 -7.14 -0.77
CA ALA A 109 -18.55 -7.97 0.43
C ALA A 109 -17.15 -8.50 0.79
N GLU A 110 -16.35 -8.91 -0.20
CA GLU A 110 -14.96 -9.32 0.02
C GLU A 110 -14.08 -8.12 0.42
N THR A 111 -14.32 -6.94 -0.16
CA THR A 111 -13.62 -5.71 0.20
C THR A 111 -13.91 -5.33 1.65
N ASP A 112 -15.19 -5.32 2.06
CA ASP A 112 -15.61 -5.01 3.42
C ASP A 112 -15.02 -6.00 4.43
N MET A 113 -15.01 -7.30 4.10
CA MET A 113 -14.38 -8.34 4.91
C MET A 113 -12.89 -8.07 5.12
N LEU A 114 -12.14 -7.79 4.05
CA LEU A 114 -10.70 -7.53 4.12
C LEU A 114 -10.40 -6.22 4.86
N THR A 115 -11.22 -5.19 4.68
CA THR A 115 -11.15 -3.94 5.45
C THR A 115 -11.40 -4.20 6.94
N GLY A 116 -12.40 -5.01 7.29
CA GLY A 116 -12.71 -5.37 8.67
C GLY A 116 -11.55 -6.08 9.35
N LEU A 117 -10.96 -7.06 8.65
CA LEU A 117 -9.76 -7.76 9.11
C LEU A 117 -8.56 -6.82 9.24
N SER A 118 -8.34 -5.94 8.27
CA SER A 118 -7.27 -4.93 8.30
C SER A 118 -7.35 -4.06 9.55
N LYS A 119 -8.54 -3.55 9.87
CA LYS A 119 -8.78 -2.73 11.07
C LYS A 119 -8.55 -3.54 12.35
N LYS A 120 -9.06 -4.77 12.42
CA LYS A 120 -8.88 -5.68 13.56
C LYS A 120 -7.39 -5.97 13.84
N PHE A 121 -6.64 -6.41 12.84
CA PHE A 121 -5.23 -6.76 13.01
C PHE A 121 -4.34 -5.53 13.20
N THR A 122 -4.65 -4.39 12.57
CA THR A 122 -3.95 -3.13 12.84
C THR A 122 -4.08 -2.74 14.32
N SER A 123 -5.27 -2.86 14.90
CA SER A 123 -5.50 -2.58 16.31
C SER A 123 -4.76 -3.56 17.24
N GLN A 124 -4.60 -4.83 16.84
CA GLN A 124 -3.86 -5.82 17.63
C GLN A 124 -2.34 -5.66 17.55
N LEU A 125 -1.84 -5.06 16.47
CA LEU A 125 -0.41 -4.92 16.17
C LEU A 125 0.17 -3.54 16.49
N SER A 126 -0.65 -2.59 16.97
CA SER A 126 -0.22 -1.22 17.29
C SER A 126 1.04 -1.18 18.16
N ASP A 127 1.17 -2.13 19.08
CA ASP A 127 2.24 -2.17 20.07
C ASP A 127 3.40 -3.10 19.67
N ARG A 128 3.23 -3.90 18.60
CA ARG A 128 4.17 -4.95 18.18
C ARG A 128 5.09 -4.54 17.02
N GLY A 129 4.85 -3.36 16.42
CA GLY A 129 5.67 -2.83 15.33
C GLY A 129 5.57 -3.57 13.99
N ALA A 130 4.84 -4.69 13.92
CA ALA A 130 4.60 -5.43 12.69
C ALA A 130 3.55 -4.71 11.83
N LYS A 131 3.93 -4.31 10.60
CA LYS A 131 3.01 -3.69 9.64
C LYS A 131 2.45 -4.76 8.70
N MET A 132 1.11 -4.85 8.64
CA MET A 132 0.41 -5.64 7.64
C MET A 132 -0.19 -4.72 6.59
N LYS A 133 0.17 -4.95 5.34
CA LYS A 133 -0.41 -4.27 4.18
C LYS A 133 -1.45 -5.21 3.57
N TRP A 134 -2.60 -4.69 3.18
CA TRP A 134 -3.72 -5.49 2.68
C TRP A 134 -3.97 -5.18 1.21
N MET A 135 -4.16 -6.22 0.40
CA MET A 135 -4.38 -6.10 -1.04
C MET A 135 -5.05 -7.35 -1.57
N TRP A 136 -5.45 -7.32 -2.85
CA TRP A 136 -5.97 -8.49 -3.55
C TRP A 136 -5.31 -8.68 -4.91
N MET A 137 -5.40 -9.87 -5.49
CA MET A 137 -4.82 -10.21 -6.79
C MET A 137 -5.81 -11.05 -7.60
N ASN A 138 -6.02 -10.65 -8.86
CA ASN A 138 -6.77 -11.43 -9.84
C ASN A 138 -5.88 -12.50 -10.48
N LEU A 139 -6.09 -13.76 -10.14
CA LEU A 139 -5.32 -14.90 -10.64
C LEU A 139 -5.72 -15.37 -12.05
N GLN A 140 -6.84 -14.89 -12.60
CA GLN A 140 -7.13 -15.07 -14.03
C GLN A 140 -6.20 -14.22 -14.89
N VAL A 141 -5.75 -13.07 -14.37
CA VAL A 141 -4.85 -12.15 -15.06
C VAL A 141 -3.39 -12.48 -14.72
N GLU A 142 -3.06 -12.56 -13.42
CA GLU A 142 -1.71 -12.80 -12.93
C GLU A 142 -1.38 -14.31 -12.86
N THR A 143 -1.47 -15.01 -13.99
CA THR A 143 -1.33 -16.48 -14.07
C THR A 143 0.04 -16.99 -13.61
N ALA A 144 1.11 -16.20 -13.79
CA ALA A 144 2.43 -16.54 -13.28
C ALA A 144 2.48 -16.55 -11.74
N PHE A 145 1.69 -15.69 -11.09
CA PHE A 145 1.52 -15.73 -9.63
C PHE A 145 0.60 -16.86 -9.19
N LYS A 146 -0.42 -17.23 -9.99
CA LYS A 146 -1.21 -18.45 -9.76
C LYS A 146 -0.32 -19.69 -9.72
N ALA A 147 0.66 -19.79 -10.62
CA ALA A 147 1.65 -20.86 -10.64
C ALA A 147 2.69 -20.77 -9.50
N LEU A 148 3.00 -19.57 -8.99
CA LEU A 148 3.88 -19.44 -7.82
C LEU A 148 3.18 -19.90 -6.52
N PHE A 149 1.94 -19.43 -6.33
CA PHE A 149 1.19 -19.68 -5.11
C PHE A 149 0.55 -21.06 -5.12
N GLU A 150 0.12 -21.59 -6.27
CA GLU A 150 -0.53 -22.90 -6.36
C GLU A 150 -1.64 -23.04 -5.29
N PRO A 151 -2.65 -22.14 -5.28
CA PRO A 151 -3.77 -22.28 -4.35
C PRO A 151 -4.56 -23.53 -4.73
N SER A 152 -4.94 -24.35 -3.75
CA SER A 152 -5.76 -25.54 -3.99
C SER A 152 -7.22 -25.18 -4.26
N GLU A 153 -7.72 -24.11 -3.66
CA GLU A 153 -9.09 -23.60 -3.82
C GLU A 153 -9.07 -22.09 -4.01
N LEU A 154 -10.14 -21.55 -4.59
CA LEU A 154 -10.38 -20.11 -4.66
C LEU A 154 -11.79 -19.77 -4.15
N PRO A 155 -11.98 -18.63 -3.46
CA PRO A 155 -10.95 -17.65 -3.07
C PRO A 155 -9.98 -18.19 -2.01
N SER A 156 -8.79 -17.62 -1.96
CA SER A 156 -7.70 -17.99 -1.03
C SER A 156 -6.97 -16.75 -0.51
N ALA A 157 -5.92 -16.95 0.28
CA ALA A 157 -5.06 -15.87 0.74
C ALA A 157 -3.61 -16.35 0.89
N VAL A 158 -2.67 -15.42 0.73
CA VAL A 158 -1.27 -15.62 1.08
C VAL A 158 -0.75 -14.45 1.91
N VAL A 159 0.13 -14.76 2.86
CA VAL A 159 0.88 -13.74 3.60
C VAL A 159 2.31 -13.74 3.07
N PHE A 160 2.65 -12.70 2.34
CA PHE A 160 3.93 -12.54 1.67
C PHE A 160 4.88 -11.69 2.51
N ASN A 161 6.12 -12.15 2.69
CA ASN A 161 7.19 -11.38 3.30
C ASN A 161 8.20 -10.96 2.20
N PRO A 162 8.21 -9.68 1.79
CA PRO A 162 9.13 -9.17 0.78
C PRO A 162 10.51 -8.81 1.34
N HIS A 163 10.71 -8.82 2.66
CA HIS A 163 11.92 -8.31 3.29
C HIS A 163 13.02 -9.37 3.44
N LYS A 164 14.25 -9.03 3.02
CA LYS A 164 15.48 -9.86 3.00
C LYS A 164 15.40 -11.13 2.15
N ARG A 165 14.41 -11.99 2.38
CA ARG A 165 14.20 -13.25 1.67
C ARG A 165 12.73 -13.38 1.29
N LEU A 166 12.46 -13.42 0.00
CA LEU A 166 11.12 -13.55 -0.55
C LEU A 166 10.55 -14.90 -0.16
N ARG A 167 9.47 -14.87 0.62
CA ARG A 167 8.77 -16.06 1.11
C ARG A 167 7.32 -15.74 1.39
N PHE A 168 6.46 -16.76 1.37
CA PHE A 168 5.04 -16.60 1.63
C PHE A 168 4.48 -17.79 2.38
N ALA A 169 3.48 -17.54 3.22
CA ALA A 169 2.64 -18.57 3.81
C ALA A 169 1.30 -18.58 3.06
N LYS A 170 0.79 -19.77 2.75
CA LYS A 170 -0.51 -19.93 2.06
C LYS A 170 -1.60 -20.24 3.06
N LEU A 171 -2.83 -19.86 2.72
CA LEU A 171 -3.99 -20.43 3.36
C LEU A 171 -4.01 -21.94 3.08
N ASP A 172 -4.08 -22.71 4.15
CA ASP A 172 -4.24 -24.16 4.07
C ASP A 172 -5.72 -24.47 3.91
N HIS A 173 -6.08 -25.13 2.80
CA HIS A 173 -7.46 -25.43 2.48
C HIS A 173 -7.96 -26.77 3.09
N GLY A 174 -7.08 -27.50 3.79
CA GLY A 174 -7.36 -28.86 4.25
C GLY A 174 -7.25 -29.89 3.11
N GLU A 175 -7.43 -31.17 3.43
CA GLU A 175 -7.29 -32.28 2.47
C GLU A 175 -8.35 -32.23 1.37
N ASP A 176 -9.58 -31.81 1.70
CA ASP A 176 -10.74 -31.80 0.79
C ASP A 176 -11.18 -30.39 0.36
N GLY A 177 -10.36 -29.35 0.60
CA GLY A 177 -10.73 -27.98 0.23
C GLY A 177 -11.86 -27.38 1.07
N GLU A 178 -12.08 -27.90 2.28
CA GLU A 178 -13.15 -27.51 3.21
C GLU A 178 -12.97 -26.07 3.75
N VAL A 179 -11.73 -25.64 3.93
CA VAL A 179 -11.41 -24.29 4.40
C VAL A 179 -11.48 -23.36 3.20
N LYS A 180 -12.34 -22.33 3.25
CA LYS A 180 -12.50 -21.34 2.17
C LYS A 180 -11.76 -20.05 2.53
N GLY A 181 -11.45 -19.20 1.54
CA GLY A 181 -10.90 -17.86 1.75
C GLY A 181 -11.91 -16.88 2.34
N ASN A 182 -12.38 -17.15 3.56
CA ASN A 182 -13.33 -16.34 4.33
C ASN A 182 -12.65 -15.68 5.54
N GLU A 183 -13.40 -14.85 6.28
CA GLU A 183 -12.89 -14.06 7.41
C GLU A 183 -12.19 -14.91 8.48
N LYS A 184 -12.81 -16.04 8.84
CA LYS A 184 -12.29 -16.93 9.88
C LYS A 184 -10.97 -17.55 9.45
N SER A 185 -10.95 -18.14 8.26
CA SER A 185 -9.78 -18.86 7.75
C SER A 185 -8.59 -17.92 7.48
N ILE A 186 -8.85 -16.69 7.03
CA ILE A 186 -7.81 -15.66 6.88
C ILE A 186 -7.31 -15.21 8.26
N SER A 187 -8.19 -15.05 9.26
CA SER A 187 -7.78 -14.74 10.64
C SER A 187 -6.86 -15.83 11.20
N ASP A 188 -7.24 -17.10 11.04
CA ASP A 188 -6.46 -18.25 11.53
C ASP A 188 -5.07 -18.31 10.87
N LEU A 189 -4.97 -18.00 9.57
CA LEU A 189 -3.68 -17.87 8.87
C LEU A 189 -2.81 -16.77 9.48
N LEU A 190 -3.40 -15.60 9.76
CA LEU A 190 -2.69 -14.46 10.31
C LEU A 190 -2.23 -14.70 11.74
N ASP A 191 -3.06 -15.35 12.56
CA ASP A 191 -2.69 -15.74 13.92
C ASP A 191 -1.51 -16.72 13.91
N LYS A 192 -1.49 -17.70 13.00
CA LYS A 192 -0.32 -18.59 12.80
C LYS A 192 0.91 -17.82 12.36
N VAL A 193 0.78 -16.83 11.46
CA VAL A 193 1.91 -16.02 11.00
C VAL A 193 2.48 -15.17 12.12
N LEU A 194 1.62 -14.55 12.92
CA LEU A 194 2.00 -13.71 14.06
C LEU A 194 2.53 -14.52 15.24
N GLY A 195 2.01 -15.74 15.44
CA GLY A 195 2.50 -16.69 16.44
C GLY A 195 3.83 -17.36 16.08
N GLY A 196 4.23 -17.31 14.80
CA GLY A 196 5.46 -17.93 14.31
C GLY A 196 5.29 -19.39 13.86
N ASP A 197 4.08 -19.92 13.87
CA ASP A 197 3.74 -21.30 13.49
C ASP A 197 3.45 -21.47 11.99
N ALA A 198 3.34 -20.38 11.24
CA ALA A 198 3.07 -20.43 9.82
C ALA A 198 4.25 -21.03 9.03
N ARG A 199 3.94 -21.96 8.14
CA ARG A 199 4.91 -22.56 7.20
C ARG A 199 5.13 -21.64 6.01
N PHE A 200 6.27 -20.96 5.98
CA PHE A 200 6.67 -20.12 4.84
C PHE A 200 7.39 -20.95 3.76
N LYS A 201 6.91 -20.85 2.51
CA LYS A 201 7.59 -21.33 1.30
C LYS A 201 8.47 -20.21 0.74
N MET A 202 9.71 -20.55 0.40
CA MET A 202 10.63 -19.61 -0.26
C MET A 202 10.25 -19.43 -1.73
N VAL A 203 10.33 -18.19 -2.23
CA VAL A 203 10.14 -17.92 -3.67
C VAL A 203 11.34 -18.51 -4.44
N PRO A 204 11.09 -19.38 -5.45
CA PRO A 204 12.14 -19.97 -6.27
C PRO A 204 13.06 -18.91 -6.89
N GLY A 205 14.38 -19.12 -6.79
CA GLY A 205 15.37 -18.18 -7.32
C GLY A 205 15.35 -16.78 -6.69
N GLN A 206 14.56 -16.55 -5.62
CA GLN A 206 14.38 -15.24 -4.99
C GLN A 206 14.00 -14.13 -5.98
N LYS A 207 13.21 -14.50 -7.01
CA LYS A 207 12.75 -13.59 -8.05
C LYS A 207 11.24 -13.68 -8.18
N LEU A 208 10.58 -12.52 -8.20
CA LEU A 208 9.14 -12.46 -8.43
C LEU A 208 8.81 -12.90 -9.88
N PRO A 209 7.65 -13.56 -10.10
CA PRO A 209 7.15 -13.86 -11.43
C PRO A 209 6.95 -12.59 -12.28
N GLY A 210 6.87 -12.77 -13.59
CA GLY A 210 6.48 -11.68 -14.49
C GLY A 210 5.02 -11.29 -14.29
N TRP A 211 4.74 -9.99 -14.35
CA TRP A 211 3.39 -9.45 -14.28
C TRP A 211 2.69 -9.48 -15.64
N ALA A 212 1.38 -9.61 -15.64
CA ALA A 212 0.57 -9.53 -16.85
C ALA A 212 0.68 -8.14 -17.51
N LYS A 213 0.69 -8.12 -18.84
CA LYS A 213 0.52 -6.88 -19.62
C LYS A 213 -0.96 -6.51 -19.60
N ARG A 214 -1.29 -5.40 -18.96
CA ARG A 214 -2.66 -4.86 -18.91
C ARG A 214 -2.74 -3.65 -19.82
N GLU A 215 -3.80 -3.56 -20.63
CA GLU A 215 -4.08 -2.32 -21.36
C GLU A 215 -4.41 -1.20 -20.36
N ALA A 216 -3.99 0.02 -20.66
CA ALA A 216 -4.34 1.16 -19.82
C ALA A 216 -5.87 1.36 -19.88
N ALA A 217 -6.51 1.48 -18.70
CA ALA A 217 -7.93 1.82 -18.55
C ALA A 217 -8.21 3.26 -19.00
N GLY A 218 -7.95 3.55 -20.28
CA GLY A 218 -8.04 4.88 -20.89
C GLY A 218 -8.39 4.86 -22.38
N LYS A 219 -8.35 3.70 -23.05
CA LYS A 219 -9.00 3.56 -24.36
C LYS A 219 -10.42 3.05 -24.14
N LYS A 220 -11.33 3.95 -23.75
CA LYS A 220 -12.71 3.81 -24.22
C LYS A 220 -12.62 3.85 -25.74
N ALA A 221 -12.93 2.74 -26.39
CA ALA A 221 -13.18 2.72 -27.82
C ALA A 221 -14.32 3.71 -28.06
N GLU A 222 -14.02 4.83 -28.71
CA GLU A 222 -15.04 5.63 -29.37
C GLU A 222 -15.65 4.73 -30.46
N LEU A 223 -16.94 4.45 -30.31
CA LEU A 223 -17.83 3.93 -31.33
C LEU A 223 -18.77 5.05 -31.74
#